data_AF-A0A9P8XPB8-F1
#
_entry.id   AF-A0A9P8XPB8-F1
#
_cell.length_a   1.000
_cell.length_b   1.000
_cell.length_c   1.000
_cell.angle_alpha   90.00
_cell.angle_beta   90.00
_cell.angle_gamma   90.00
#
_symmetry.space_group_name_H-M   'P 1'
#
loop_
_entity.id
_entity.type
_entity.pdbx_description
1 polymer ?
#
loop_
_entity_poly.entity_id
_entity_poly.type
_entity_poly.pdbx_seq_one_letter_code
_entity_poly.pdbx_strand_id
1 'polypeptide(L)'
;MPLRQLFPNPEDTADDTAKVDVFAIHGLNPRSKSDVDHAWDTWRTPSGASGRLWLRDDLPRYLPGARIFLYEYNATAVYGKDRDTFVGKANELLEAIRIKRIDQTRRYSCWGTAWVGC
;
A
#
# COMPACT_ATOMS: atom_id res chain seq x y z
N MET A 1 9.80 -3.27 -0.09
CA MET A 1 9.08 -2.18 -0.81
C MET A 1 8.19 -1.46 0.20
N PRO A 2 8.16 -0.12 0.19
CA PRO A 2 7.38 0.69 1.15
C PRO A 2 5.86 0.56 0.93
N LEU A 3 5.44 0.15 -0.27
CA LEU A 3 4.04 -0.05 -0.62
C LEU A 3 3.67 -1.53 -0.56
N ARG A 4 2.73 -1.90 0.31
CA ARG A 4 2.28 -3.28 0.54
C ARG A 4 0.81 -3.42 0.20
N GLN A 5 0.44 -4.44 -0.57
CA GLN A 5 -0.96 -4.76 -0.83
C GLN A 5 -1.55 -5.53 0.35
N LEU A 6 -2.65 -5.04 0.90
CA LEU A 6 -3.39 -5.69 1.98
C LEU A 6 -4.58 -6.50 1.47
N PHE A 7 -5.21 -6.03 0.39
CA PHE A 7 -6.40 -6.66 -0.20
C PHE A 7 -6.50 -6.34 -1.71
N PRO A 8 -6.98 -7.26 -2.56
CA PRO A 8 -7.06 -8.71 -2.29
C PRO A 8 -5.68 -9.26 -1.94
N ASN A 9 -5.61 -10.47 -1.38
CA ASN A 9 -4.32 -11.08 -1.09
C ASN A 9 -3.49 -11.15 -2.38
N PRO A 10 -2.26 -10.60 -2.44
CA PRO A 10 -1.47 -10.57 -3.66
C PRO A 10 -1.09 -11.95 -4.20
N GLU A 11 -1.20 -13.00 -3.39
CA GLU A 11 -1.00 -14.40 -3.81
C GLU A 11 -2.26 -14.99 -4.44
N ASP A 12 -3.44 -14.42 -4.19
CA ASP A 12 -4.67 -14.87 -4.83
C ASP A 12 -4.60 -14.46 -6.31
N THR A 13 -4.51 -15.44 -7.21
CA THR A 13 -4.44 -15.23 -8.66
C THR A 13 -5.77 -14.81 -9.28
N ALA A 14 -6.73 -14.37 -8.47
CA ALA A 14 -7.99 -13.85 -8.97
C ALA A 14 -7.70 -12.60 -9.81
N ASP A 15 -8.29 -12.56 -11.00
CA ASP A 15 -8.15 -11.48 -11.96
C ASP A 15 -8.27 -10.12 -11.26
N ASP A 16 -7.37 -9.20 -11.64
CA ASP A 16 -7.28 -7.83 -11.12
C ASP A 16 -8.45 -6.99 -11.62
N THR A 17 -9.60 -7.32 -11.06
CA THR A 17 -10.91 -6.71 -11.28
C THR A 17 -11.15 -5.52 -10.37
N ALA A 18 -10.10 -5.09 -9.66
CA ALA A 18 -10.15 -3.95 -8.77
C ALA A 18 -10.54 -2.70 -9.56
N LYS A 19 -11.67 -2.11 -9.19
CA LYS A 19 -12.23 -0.90 -9.81
C LYS A 19 -11.62 0.36 -9.21
N VAL A 20 -11.13 0.27 -7.98
CA VAL A 20 -10.59 1.40 -7.21
C VAL A 20 -9.34 0.97 -6.44
N ASP A 21 -8.31 1.81 -6.48
CA ASP A 21 -7.14 1.68 -5.62
C ASP A 21 -7.25 2.59 -4.39
N VAL A 22 -7.02 2.04 -3.20
CA VAL A 22 -6.95 2.76 -1.93
C VAL A 22 -5.53 2.72 -1.41
N PHE A 23 -4.93 3.88 -1.22
CA PHE A 23 -3.58 4.02 -0.66
C PHE A 23 -3.67 4.61 0.75
N ALA A 24 -3.46 3.78 1.78
CA ALA A 24 -3.45 4.21 3.16
C ALA A 24 -2.05 4.70 3.56
N ILE A 25 -1.97 5.96 3.99
CA ILE A 25 -0.73 6.65 4.36
C ILE A 25 -0.84 7.07 5.83
N HIS A 26 0.07 6.60 6.67
CA HIS A 26 0.03 6.95 8.09
C HIS A 26 0.47 8.40 8.36
N GLY A 27 0.05 8.93 9.52
CA GLY A 27 0.47 10.26 9.98
C GLY A 27 1.89 10.29 10.55
N LEU A 28 2.24 11.43 11.15
CA LEU A 28 3.53 11.65 11.81
C LEU A 28 3.76 10.66 12.96
N ASN A 29 5.03 10.32 13.21
CA ASN A 29 5.46 9.39 14.26
C ASN A 29 6.27 10.11 15.37
N PRO A 30 5.63 10.93 16.23
CA PRO A 30 6.34 11.65 17.29
C PRO A 30 6.78 10.76 18.45
N ARG A 31 6.28 9.52 18.52
CA ARG A 31 6.56 8.56 19.62
C ARG A 31 7.73 7.63 19.34
N SER A 32 8.46 7.85 18.23
CA SER A 32 9.65 7.08 17.83
C SER A 32 9.43 5.56 17.80
N LYS A 33 8.20 5.11 17.48
CA LYS A 33 7.96 3.70 17.17
C LYS A 33 8.75 3.33 15.92
N SER A 34 8.98 2.03 15.69
CA SER A 34 9.47 1.60 14.38
C SER A 34 8.47 2.05 13.30
N ASP A 35 8.96 2.47 12.13
CA ASP A 35 8.09 2.95 11.04
C ASP A 35 7.10 1.87 10.60
N VAL A 36 7.54 0.61 10.61
CA VAL A 36 6.67 -0.56 10.38
C VAL A 36 5.53 -0.55 11.40
N ASP A 37 5.82 -0.63 12.69
CA ASP A 37 4.77 -0.72 13.72
C ASP A 37 3.85 0.49 13.69
N HIS A 38 4.39 1.69 13.47
CA HIS A 38 3.59 2.91 13.35
C HIS A 38 2.66 2.90 12.14
N ALA A 39 3.14 2.45 10.98
CA ALA A 39 2.34 2.32 9.77
C ALA A 39 1.15 1.36 9.98
N TRP A 40 1.37 0.22 10.63
CA TRP A 40 0.31 -0.74 10.92
C TRP A 40 -0.61 -0.27 12.04
N ASP A 41 -0.07 0.20 13.16
CA ASP A 41 -0.82 0.57 14.36
C ASP A 41 -1.72 1.79 14.15
N THR A 42 -1.38 2.67 13.21
CA THR A 42 -2.25 3.79 12.81
C THR A 42 -3.64 3.31 12.39
N TRP A 43 -3.71 2.11 11.79
CA TRP A 43 -4.93 1.54 11.24
C TRP A 43 -5.39 0.28 12.01
N ARG A 44 -4.73 -0.04 13.12
CA ARG A 44 -4.97 -1.27 13.87
C ARG A 44 -5.43 -0.95 15.29
N THR A 45 -6.50 -1.60 15.73
CA THR A 45 -7.03 -1.45 17.09
C THR A 45 -7.32 -2.83 17.72
N PRO A 46 -6.77 -3.13 18.91
CA PRO A 46 -5.70 -2.40 19.61
C PRO A 46 -4.39 -2.37 18.78
N SER A 47 -3.40 -1.57 19.19
CA SER A 47 -2.06 -1.63 18.58
C SER A 47 -1.38 -2.99 18.81
N GLY A 48 -0.44 -3.36 17.94
CA GLY A 48 0.30 -4.63 18.01
C GLY A 48 -0.33 -5.76 17.18
N ALA A 49 0.40 -6.86 16.97
CA ALA A 49 0.03 -7.90 15.98
C ALA A 49 -1.33 -8.58 16.22
N SER A 50 -1.83 -8.58 17.46
CA SER A 50 -3.14 -9.15 17.82
C SER A 50 -4.32 -8.23 17.49
N GLY A 51 -4.05 -6.98 17.12
CA GLY A 51 -5.09 -6.01 16.80
C GLY A 51 -5.75 -6.25 15.45
N ARG A 52 -7.00 -5.80 15.34
CA ARG A 52 -7.77 -5.86 14.09
C ARG A 52 -7.36 -4.72 13.17
N LEU A 53 -7.05 -5.05 11.92
CA LEU A 53 -6.65 -4.07 10.90
C LEU A 53 -7.83 -3.80 9.98
N TRP A 54 -8.60 -2.75 10.29
CA TRP A 54 -9.87 -2.50 9.62
C TRP A 54 -9.74 -2.27 8.10
N LEU A 55 -8.58 -1.77 7.64
CA LEU A 55 -8.28 -1.62 6.20
C LEU A 55 -8.36 -2.94 5.43
N ARG A 56 -7.93 -4.06 6.04
CA ARG A 56 -8.01 -5.38 5.42
C ARG A 56 -9.27 -6.12 5.84
N ASP A 57 -9.62 -6.02 7.11
CA ASP A 57 -10.58 -6.94 7.73
C ASP A 57 -12.04 -6.44 7.65
N ASP A 58 -12.26 -5.16 7.33
CA ASP A 58 -13.59 -4.52 7.32
C ASP A 58 -13.88 -3.71 6.05
N LEU A 59 -12.93 -2.89 5.57
CA LEU A 59 -13.10 -2.02 4.40
C LEU A 59 -13.54 -2.78 3.12
N PRO A 60 -13.02 -3.98 2.81
CA PRO A 60 -13.49 -4.74 1.65
C PRO A 60 -14.99 -5.08 1.65
N ARG A 61 -15.63 -5.14 2.82
CA ARG A 61 -17.08 -5.41 2.91
C ARG A 61 -17.91 -4.23 2.39
N TYR A 62 -17.38 -3.01 2.51
CA TYR A 62 -18.03 -1.79 2.03
C TYR A 62 -17.57 -1.40 0.62
N LEU A 63 -16.37 -1.84 0.22
CA LEU A 63 -15.78 -1.61 -1.09
C LEU A 63 -15.28 -2.94 -1.71
N PRO A 64 -16.18 -3.84 -2.15
CA PRO A 64 -15.83 -5.19 -2.61
C PRO A 64 -15.00 -5.24 -3.90
N GLY A 65 -14.90 -4.12 -4.62
CA GLY A 65 -14.04 -3.97 -5.80
C GLY A 65 -12.79 -3.14 -5.56
N ALA A 66 -12.39 -2.91 -4.29
CA ALA A 66 -11.20 -2.13 -3.98
C ALA A 66 -9.95 -3.01 -3.91
N ARG A 67 -8.81 -2.43 -4.30
CA ARG A 67 -7.48 -2.93 -3.98
C ARG A 67 -6.83 -1.96 -3.01
N ILE A 68 -6.40 -2.46 -1.88
CA ILE A 68 -6.03 -1.67 -0.71
C ILE A 68 -4.54 -1.86 -0.44
N PHE A 69 -3.83 -0.75 -0.33
CA PHE A 69 -2.41 -0.70 -0.05
C PHE A 69 -2.11 0.05 1.24
N LEU A 70 -1.09 -0.40 1.94
CA LEU A 70 -0.47 0.31 3.05
C LEU A 70 0.88 0.86 2.59
N TYR A 71 1.07 2.17 2.74
CA TYR A 71 2.34 2.83 2.48
C TYR A 71 3.07 3.14 3.79
N GLU A 72 4.27 2.61 3.89
CA GLU A 72 5.21 2.78 5.00
C GLU A 72 6.30 3.77 4.59
N TYR A 73 6.44 4.86 5.35
CA TYR A 73 7.52 5.83 5.15
C TYR A 73 8.12 6.25 6.49
N ASN A 74 9.36 6.74 6.45
CA ASN A 74 9.98 7.31 7.64
C ASN A 74 9.32 8.65 7.98
N ALA A 75 8.38 8.59 8.93
CA ALA A 75 7.60 9.75 9.35
C ALA A 75 8.37 10.67 10.32
N THR A 76 9.40 10.15 10.98
CA THR A 76 10.29 10.97 11.82
C THR A 76 11.14 11.90 10.95
N ALA A 77 11.54 11.47 9.76
CA ALA A 77 12.29 12.28 8.80
C ALA A 77 11.51 13.48 8.24
N VAL A 78 10.18 13.49 8.37
CA VAL A 78 9.31 14.60 7.90
C VAL A 78 9.02 15.61 9.02
N TYR A 79 9.20 15.22 10.29
CA TYR A 79 8.90 16.07 11.43
C TYR A 79 9.91 17.24 11.53
N GLY A 80 9.41 18.48 11.42
CA GLY A 80 10.22 19.69 11.59
C GLY A 80 11.17 20.01 10.44
N LYS A 81 10.98 19.42 9.25
CA LYS A 81 11.80 19.69 8.05
C LYS A 81 11.16 20.71 7.12
N ASP A 82 11.97 21.21 6.20
CA ASP A 82 11.58 22.18 5.18
C ASP A 82 10.63 21.59 4.12
N ARG A 83 10.10 22.48 3.28
CA ARG A 83 9.18 22.14 2.18
C ARG A 83 9.77 21.13 1.20
N ASP A 84 11.07 21.17 0.98
CA ASP A 84 11.74 20.32 -0.01
C ASP A 84 11.77 18.86 0.45
N THR A 85 11.97 18.62 1.75
CA THR A 85 11.88 17.28 2.34
C THR A 85 10.47 16.69 2.18
N PHE A 86 9.44 17.50 2.39
CA PHE A 86 8.03 17.08 2.19
C PHE A 86 7.75 16.71 0.73
N VAL A 87 8.17 17.56 -0.21
CA VAL A 87 8.05 17.28 -1.66
C VAL A 87 8.80 16.01 -2.04
N GLY A 88 10.00 15.79 -1.48
CA GLY A 88 10.75 14.55 -1.66
C GLY A 88 9.96 13.31 -1.26
N LYS A 89 9.31 13.31 -0.10
CA LYS A 89 8.47 12.19 0.36
C LYS A 89 7.23 11.97 -0.50
N ALA A 90 6.60 13.05 -0.99
CA ALA A 90 5.51 12.93 -1.93
C ALA A 90 5.96 12.24 -3.24
N ASN A 91 7.14 12.61 -3.76
CA ASN A 91 7.71 11.98 -4.95
C ASN A 91 8.06 10.50 -4.72
N GLU A 92 8.60 10.14 -3.55
CA GLU A 92 8.85 8.74 -3.18
C GLU A 92 7.57 7.89 -3.20
N LEU A 93 6.44 8.43 -2.72
CA LEU A 93 5.13 7.77 -2.80
C LEU A 93 4.69 7.59 -4.26
N LEU A 94 4.76 8.63 -5.08
CA LEU A 94 4.35 8.58 -6.48
C LEU A 94 5.18 7.54 -7.27
N GLU A 95 6.48 7.46 -7.03
CA GLU A 95 7.34 6.44 -7.64
C GLU A 95 6.98 5.02 -7.17
N ALA A 96 6.67 4.82 -5.89
CA ALA A 96 6.22 3.52 -5.39
C ALA A 96 4.92 3.07 -6.07
N ILE A 97 3.96 3.98 -6.27
CA ILE A 97 2.72 3.72 -7.01
C ILE A 97 3.02 3.40 -8.48
N ARG A 98 3.89 4.18 -9.13
CA ARG A 98 4.28 3.98 -10.54
C ARG A 98 4.88 2.59 -10.76
N ILE A 99 5.82 2.18 -9.91
CA ILE A 99 6.45 0.85 -9.96
C ILE A 99 5.40 -0.25 -9.83
N LYS A 100 4.46 -0.10 -8.88
CA LYS A 100 3.42 -1.12 -8.66
C LYS A 100 2.49 -1.28 -9.86
N ARG A 101 2.12 -0.17 -10.52
CA ARG A 101 1.31 -0.20 -11.75
C ARG A 101 2.04 -0.88 -12.91
N ILE A 102 3.34 -0.61 -13.07
CA ILE A 102 4.16 -1.23 -14.13
C ILE A 102 4.27 -2.75 -13.89
N ASP A 103 4.49 -3.19 -12.65
CA ASP A 103 4.53 -4.61 -12.28
C ASP A 103 3.21 -5.32 -12.64
N GLN A 104 2.07 -4.68 -12.38
CA GLN A 104 0.75 -5.18 -12.78
C GLN A 104 0.61 -5.28 -14.30
N THR A 105 0.96 -4.23 -15.05
CA THR A 105 0.94 -4.27 -16.52
C THR A 105 1.81 -5.40 -17.08
N ARG A 106 3.00 -5.60 -16.52
CA ARG A 106 3.91 -6.68 -16.92
C ARG A 106 3.31 -8.06 -16.66
N ARG A 107 2.68 -8.26 -15.50
CA ARG A 107 1.91 -9.47 -15.21
C ARG A 107 0.86 -9.71 -16.30
N TYR A 108 0.06 -8.73 -16.73
CA TYR A 108 -0.88 -8.98 -17.84
C TYR A 108 -0.19 -9.31 -19.17
N SER A 109 0.94 -8.66 -19.49
CA SER A 109 1.62 -8.89 -20.77
C SER A 109 2.24 -10.29 -20.91
N CYS A 110 2.70 -10.91 -19.82
CA CYS A 110 3.29 -12.25 -19.86
C CYS A 110 2.24 -13.37 -19.89
N TRP A 111 0.99 -13.08 -19.52
CA TRP A 111 -0.10 -14.06 -19.59
C TRP A 111 -0.99 -13.86 -20.84
N GLY A 112 -0.95 -12.67 -21.46
CA GLY A 112 -1.71 -12.36 -22.69
C GLY A 112 -1.18 -12.98 -23.98
N THR A 113 0.02 -13.57 -23.99
CA THR A 113 0.61 -14.22 -25.17
C THR A 113 0.57 -15.75 -25.15
N ALA A 114 -0.07 -16.38 -24.16
CA ALA A 114 -0.19 -17.85 -24.10
C ALA A 114 -1.24 -18.45 -25.07
N TRP A 115 -1.83 -17.65 -25.97
CA TRP A 115 -2.82 -18.10 -26.97
C TRP A 115 -2.46 -17.72 -28.41
N VAL A 116 -1.18 -17.58 -28.74
CA VAL A 116 -0.74 -17.64 -30.14
C VAL A 116 0.49 -18.51 -30.20
N GLY A 117 0.33 -19.71 -30.77
CA GLY A 117 1.42 -20.67 -30.93
C GLY A 117 2.59 -20.09 -31.74
N CYS A 118 3.78 -20.33 -31.22
CA CYS A 118 5.06 -20.49 -31.92
C CYS A 118 5.85 -21.57 -31.19
#